data_AF-A0A813SLP0-F1
#
_entry.id   AF-A0A813SLP0-F1
#
_cell.length_a   1.000
_cell.length_b   1.000
_cell.length_c   1.000
_cell.angle_alpha   90.00
_cell.angle_beta   90.00
_cell.angle_gamma   90.00
#
_symmetry.space_group_name_H-M   'P 1'
#
loop_
_entity.id
_entity.type
_entity.pdbx_description
1 polymer ?
#
loop_
_entity_poly.entity_id
_entity_poly.type
_entity_poly.pdbx_seq_one_letter_code
_entity_poly.pdbx_strand_id
1 'polypeptide(L)'
;MSFAGSNQSSNQKDNQRNVPVMTLMLDMSSGRNNFSYLQGNRIDPFTSRRQHSSTEQANIIQQQTQNAIQMTANIFNNIGQKVHTNITCDGCNITPIVGDRYKCFFCPNIDFCQSCKTANKTMHDANHSANHPLLYIQDSNEYPKSIYVLNRSDLRHKDIQCNGCMTNPIIGIRYQCSCGMNLCEKCEFIGLHDQTHHRMKITMPN
;
A
#
# COMPACT_ATOMS: atom_id res chain seq x y z
N MET A 1 28.13 -46.95 6.63
CA MET A 1 28.03 -46.98 8.10
C MET A 1 27.67 -45.58 8.56
N SER A 2 26.67 -45.25 9.37
CA SER A 2 25.51 -45.93 9.96
C SER A 2 24.68 -44.84 10.68
N PHE A 3 23.35 -44.98 10.67
CA PHE A 3 22.34 -44.75 11.75
C PHE A 3 22.71 -43.93 13.02
N ALA A 4 21.82 -43.19 13.72
CA ALA A 4 20.35 -42.94 13.64
C ALA A 4 20.01 -41.53 14.23
N GLY A 5 18.78 -40.97 14.14
CA GLY A 5 17.68 -41.08 15.14
C GLY A 5 17.81 -40.05 16.29
N SER A 6 16.82 -39.28 16.78
CA SER A 6 15.34 -39.34 16.82
C SER A 6 14.77 -37.90 17.02
N ASN A 7 13.57 -37.48 16.57
CA ASN A 7 12.23 -37.73 17.15
C ASN A 7 12.17 -37.50 18.69
N GLN A 8 11.26 -36.75 19.34
CA GLN A 8 10.00 -36.02 19.04
C GLN A 8 9.93 -34.76 19.99
N SER A 9 8.88 -33.94 20.20
CA SER A 9 7.43 -34.03 19.90
C SER A 9 6.71 -32.65 19.74
N SER A 10 5.38 -32.72 19.64
CA SER A 10 4.34 -31.70 19.45
C SER A 10 3.77 -31.04 20.74
N ASN A 11 3.17 -29.85 20.62
CA ASN A 11 1.80 -29.57 21.14
C ASN A 11 1.24 -28.22 20.61
N GLN A 12 0.43 -28.27 19.55
CA GLN A 12 -0.65 -27.30 19.34
C GLN A 12 -1.88 -27.77 20.13
N LYS A 13 -2.66 -26.85 20.70
CA LYS A 13 -3.99 -27.15 21.23
C LYS A 13 -4.99 -26.09 20.80
N ASP A 14 -5.75 -26.42 19.77
CA ASP A 14 -6.94 -25.68 19.35
C ASP A 14 -8.01 -25.72 20.44
N ASN A 15 -8.53 -24.56 20.81
CA ASN A 15 -9.64 -24.45 21.77
C ASN A 15 -10.96 -24.40 21.00
N GLN A 16 -11.47 -25.56 20.58
CA GLN A 16 -12.77 -25.67 19.93
C GLN A 16 -13.90 -25.95 20.93
N ARG A 17 -15.05 -25.32 20.63
CA ARG A 17 -16.26 -25.25 21.45
C ARG A 17 -16.86 -26.65 21.60
N ASN A 18 -17.45 -26.95 22.75
CA ASN A 18 -18.37 -28.08 22.88
C ASN A 18 -19.64 -27.67 23.61
N VAL A 19 -20.79 -28.07 23.08
CA VAL A 19 -22.14 -27.70 23.53
C VAL A 19 -22.87 -28.98 23.91
N PRO A 20 -23.42 -29.12 25.14
CA PRO A 20 -24.16 -30.31 25.49
C PRO A 20 -25.56 -30.28 24.87
N VAL A 21 -25.96 -31.42 24.30
CA VAL A 21 -27.31 -31.72 23.79
C VAL A 21 -27.76 -33.04 24.46
N MET A 22 -29.07 -33.29 24.50
CA MET A 22 -29.76 -34.46 25.06
C MET A 22 -29.96 -34.48 26.59
N THR A 23 -31.05 -35.02 27.14
CA THR A 23 -32.36 -35.44 26.56
C THR A 23 -33.41 -35.51 27.70
N LEU A 24 -34.70 -35.38 27.40
CA LEU A 24 -35.77 -35.54 28.39
C LEU A 24 -35.83 -36.97 28.94
N MET A 25 -36.11 -37.09 30.25
CA MET A 25 -36.75 -38.26 30.83
C MET A 25 -38.00 -37.80 31.60
N LEU A 26 -39.12 -38.51 31.38
CA LEU A 26 -40.36 -38.34 32.13
C LEU A 26 -40.44 -39.45 33.18
N ASP A 27 -40.77 -39.08 34.42
CA ASP A 27 -41.24 -40.00 35.46
C ASP A 27 -42.51 -39.39 36.09
N MET A 28 -43.52 -40.22 36.30
CA MET A 28 -44.74 -39.89 37.01
C MET A 28 -44.87 -40.77 38.25
N SER A 29 -44.73 -40.21 39.46
CA SER A 29 -45.12 -40.93 40.68
C SER A 29 -45.62 -40.06 41.84
N SER A 30 -46.89 -40.30 42.20
CA SER A 30 -47.47 -40.19 43.55
C SER A 30 -47.33 -38.89 44.36
N GLY A 31 -48.43 -38.12 44.39
CA GLY A 31 -48.58 -36.95 45.24
C GLY A 31 -48.86 -37.20 46.73
N ARG A 32 -48.93 -36.08 47.45
CA ARG A 32 -49.78 -35.85 48.63
C ARG A 32 -50.10 -34.37 48.70
N ASN A 33 -51.38 -34.05 48.89
CA ASN A 33 -51.82 -32.66 49.07
C ASN A 33 -51.36 -32.12 50.42
N ASN A 34 -50.86 -30.89 50.45
CA ASN A 34 -50.89 -30.08 51.65
C ASN A 34 -51.25 -28.65 51.27
N PHE A 35 -52.31 -28.13 51.87
CA PHE A 35 -52.86 -26.81 51.59
C PHE A 35 -52.16 -25.78 52.48
N SER A 36 -51.41 -24.85 51.88
CA SER A 36 -50.97 -23.64 52.57
C SER A 36 -51.09 -22.44 51.63
N TYR A 37 -52.04 -21.55 51.94
CA TYR A 37 -52.19 -20.27 51.26
C TYR A 37 -50.95 -19.42 51.51
N LEU A 38 -50.13 -19.19 50.48
CA LEU A 38 -49.19 -18.08 50.43
C LEU A 38 -49.48 -17.27 49.18
N GLN A 39 -49.77 -15.98 49.37
CA GLN A 39 -49.94 -15.03 48.28
C GLN A 39 -48.58 -14.82 47.60
N GLY A 40 -48.44 -15.28 46.37
CA GLY A 40 -47.23 -15.16 45.56
C GLY A 40 -47.57 -14.61 44.16
N ASN A 41 -46.82 -13.60 43.72
CA ASN A 41 -47.08 -12.83 42.51
C ASN A 41 -47.32 -13.70 41.26
N ARG A 42 -48.24 -13.24 40.39
CA ARG A 42 -48.22 -13.63 38.98
C ARG A 42 -46.88 -13.16 38.38
N ILE A 43 -46.09 -14.11 37.88
CA ILE A 43 -44.98 -13.81 36.98
C ILE A 43 -45.52 -14.03 35.57
N ASP A 44 -45.84 -12.95 34.88
CA ASP A 44 -46.29 -13.02 33.48
C ASP A 44 -45.12 -13.55 32.61
N PRO A 45 -45.29 -14.65 31.84
CA PRO A 45 -44.16 -15.26 31.09
C PRO A 45 -43.65 -14.44 29.89
N PHE A 46 -44.01 -13.16 29.78
CA PHE A 46 -43.88 -12.37 28.55
C PHE A 46 -43.03 -11.09 28.68
N THR A 47 -42.08 -11.05 29.60
CA THR A 47 -41.13 -9.92 29.76
C THR A 47 -39.67 -10.37 29.63
N SER A 48 -39.34 -10.95 28.47
CA SER A 48 -37.94 -11.25 28.08
C SER A 48 -37.61 -10.88 26.62
N ARG A 49 -38.38 -9.94 26.03
CA ARG A 49 -37.95 -9.26 24.81
C ARG A 49 -36.89 -8.22 25.20
N ARG A 50 -35.60 -8.52 24.95
CA ARG A 50 -34.51 -7.57 25.17
C ARG A 50 -34.81 -6.29 24.38
N GLN A 51 -35.09 -5.20 25.10
CA GLN A 51 -35.13 -3.87 24.52
C GLN A 51 -33.67 -3.46 24.28
N HIS A 52 -33.17 -3.73 23.08
CA HIS A 52 -31.96 -3.05 22.61
C HIS A 52 -32.22 -1.55 22.69
N SER A 53 -31.26 -0.81 23.26
CA SER A 53 -31.45 0.62 23.46
C SER A 53 -31.66 1.30 22.11
N SER A 54 -32.60 2.23 22.02
CA SER A 54 -32.82 3.03 20.80
C SER A 54 -31.55 3.76 20.36
N THR A 55 -30.68 4.12 21.32
CA THR A 55 -29.35 4.68 21.05
C THR A 55 -28.36 3.67 20.47
N GLU A 56 -28.43 2.40 20.88
CA GLU A 56 -27.57 1.32 20.34
C GLU A 56 -27.93 1.06 18.87
N GLN A 57 -29.23 1.01 18.55
CA GLN A 57 -29.71 0.85 17.17
C GLN A 57 -29.37 2.08 16.30
N ALA A 58 -29.51 3.30 16.83
CA ALA A 58 -29.13 4.53 16.13
C ALA A 58 -27.62 4.57 15.81
N ASN A 59 -26.76 4.19 16.76
CA ASN A 59 -25.32 4.14 16.56
C ASN A 59 -24.90 3.13 15.48
N ILE A 60 -25.55 1.96 15.42
CA ILE A 60 -25.31 0.95 14.37
C ILE A 60 -25.66 1.52 12.98
N ILE A 61 -26.81 2.17 12.85
CA ILE A 61 -27.25 2.81 11.59
C ILE A 61 -26.28 3.94 11.20
N GLN A 62 -25.83 4.75 12.16
CA GLN A 62 -24.84 5.79 11.92
C GLN A 62 -23.51 5.21 11.43
N GLN A 63 -22.99 4.15 12.06
CA GLN A 63 -21.73 3.54 11.64
C GLN A 63 -21.84 2.87 10.25
N GLN A 64 -22.96 2.20 9.97
CA GLN A 64 -23.21 1.61 8.65
C GLN A 64 -23.31 2.67 7.54
N THR A 65 -23.98 3.79 7.80
CA THR A 65 -24.06 4.90 6.83
C THR A 65 -22.71 5.58 6.60
N GLN A 66 -21.88 5.78 7.64
CA GLN A 66 -20.51 6.28 7.47
C GLN A 66 -19.65 5.33 6.62
N ASN A 67 -19.72 4.02 6.87
CA ASN A 67 -19.00 3.02 6.07
C ASN A 67 -19.46 3.04 4.60
N ALA A 68 -20.76 3.15 4.34
CA ALA A 68 -21.31 3.25 2.98
C ALA A 68 -20.85 4.54 2.25
N ILE A 69 -20.83 5.69 2.94
CA ILE A 69 -20.33 6.96 2.38
C ILE A 69 -18.83 6.87 2.06
N GLN A 70 -18.03 6.22 2.90
CA GLN A 70 -16.61 5.99 2.62
C GLN A 70 -16.41 5.05 1.41
N MET A 71 -17.23 4.00 1.29
CA MET A 71 -17.19 3.10 0.13
C MET A 71 -17.58 3.82 -1.17
N THR A 72 -18.64 4.63 -1.18
CA THR A 72 -19.04 5.37 -2.39
C THR A 72 -18.01 6.44 -2.76
N ALA A 73 -17.47 7.19 -1.79
CA ALA A 73 -16.39 8.13 -2.03
C ALA A 73 -15.15 7.45 -2.64
N ASN A 74 -14.76 6.28 -2.14
CA ASN A 74 -13.67 5.49 -2.73
C ASN A 74 -13.97 5.05 -4.17
N ILE A 75 -15.20 4.63 -4.48
CA ILE A 75 -15.60 4.28 -5.85
C ILE A 75 -15.47 5.52 -6.76
N PHE A 76 -16.10 6.65 -6.39
CA PHE A 76 -16.05 7.88 -7.19
C PHE A 76 -14.63 8.39 -7.41
N ASN A 77 -13.77 8.32 -6.38
CA ASN A 77 -12.37 8.70 -6.50
C ASN A 77 -11.61 7.84 -7.52
N ASN A 78 -11.93 6.55 -7.66
CA ASN A 78 -11.24 5.63 -8.58
C ASN A 78 -11.81 5.60 -10.01
N ILE A 79 -13.02 6.13 -10.26
CA ILE A 79 -13.61 6.12 -11.62
C ILE A 79 -12.72 6.94 -12.57
N GLY A 80 -12.24 6.29 -13.63
CA GLY A 80 -11.40 6.92 -14.65
C GLY A 80 -9.94 7.15 -14.25
N GLN A 81 -9.52 6.76 -13.04
CA GLN A 81 -8.12 6.81 -12.66
C GLN A 81 -7.28 5.86 -13.53
N LYS A 82 -6.08 6.30 -13.88
CA LYS A 82 -5.13 5.51 -14.65
C LYS A 82 -4.38 4.55 -13.74
N VAL A 83 -4.03 3.37 -14.28
CA VAL A 83 -3.29 2.33 -13.56
C VAL A 83 -1.91 2.22 -14.17
N HIS A 84 -0.89 2.46 -13.35
CA HIS A 84 0.52 2.40 -13.72
C HIS A 84 1.07 1.03 -13.32
N THR A 85 0.84 0.03 -14.18
CA THR A 85 1.27 -1.35 -13.95
C THR A 85 2.79 -1.47 -13.80
N ASN A 86 3.23 -2.36 -12.90
CA ASN A 86 4.63 -2.58 -12.54
C ASN A 86 5.37 -1.35 -11.97
N ILE A 87 4.67 -0.26 -11.64
CA ILE A 87 5.24 0.89 -10.93
C ILE A 87 4.90 0.78 -9.45
N THR A 88 5.93 0.84 -8.62
CA THR A 88 5.83 0.89 -7.16
C THR A 88 6.11 2.31 -6.68
N CYS A 89 5.38 2.79 -5.69
CA CYS A 89 5.69 4.05 -5.03
C CYS A 89 6.82 3.86 -4.01
N ASP A 90 7.99 4.46 -4.21
CA ASP A 90 9.12 4.36 -3.27
C ASP A 90 8.81 4.91 -1.86
N GLY A 91 7.80 5.79 -1.76
CA GLY A 91 7.40 6.39 -0.49
C GLY A 91 6.52 5.51 0.41
N CYS A 92 5.73 4.59 -0.16
CA CYS A 92 4.81 3.74 0.61
C CYS A 92 4.71 2.28 0.14
N ASN A 93 5.50 1.88 -0.85
CA ASN A 93 5.55 0.56 -1.47
C ASN A 93 4.22 0.07 -2.09
N ILE A 94 3.24 0.95 -2.34
CA ILE A 94 2.03 0.57 -3.06
C ILE A 94 2.35 0.28 -4.53
N THR A 95 1.81 -0.83 -5.05
CA THR A 95 1.93 -1.22 -6.45
C THR A 95 0.66 -1.98 -6.89
N PRO A 96 0.12 -1.73 -8.10
CA PRO A 96 0.47 -0.63 -9.00
C PRO A 96 0.09 0.73 -8.40
N ILE A 97 0.71 1.82 -8.87
CA ILE A 97 0.19 3.17 -8.61
C ILE A 97 -1.12 3.34 -9.39
N VAL A 98 -2.16 3.84 -8.72
CA VAL A 98 -3.45 4.19 -9.30
C VAL A 98 -3.70 5.68 -9.07
N GLY A 99 -4.19 6.38 -10.10
CA GLY A 99 -4.30 7.84 -10.10
C GLY A 99 -2.97 8.51 -10.45
N ASP A 100 -2.70 9.67 -9.89
CA ASP A 100 -1.53 10.47 -10.25
C ASP A 100 -0.19 9.82 -9.87
N ARG A 101 0.68 9.61 -10.87
CA ARG A 101 2.08 9.21 -10.72
C ARG A 101 3.03 10.42 -10.84
N TYR A 102 4.03 10.47 -9.97
CA TYR A 102 5.08 11.49 -9.96
C TYR A 102 6.47 10.85 -10.04
N LYS A 103 7.17 11.00 -11.16
CA LYS A 103 8.52 10.43 -11.34
C LYS A 103 9.61 11.45 -11.05
N CYS A 104 10.65 11.08 -10.31
CA CYS A 104 11.83 11.93 -10.15
C CYS A 104 12.54 12.17 -11.51
N PHE A 105 12.78 13.43 -11.86
CA PHE A 105 13.42 13.76 -13.14
C PHE A 105 14.88 13.28 -13.20
N PHE A 106 15.63 13.34 -12.09
CA PHE A 106 17.05 12.96 -12.03
C PHE A 106 17.31 11.52 -11.55
N CYS A 107 16.47 10.95 -10.69
CA CYS A 107 16.73 9.62 -10.14
C CYS A 107 16.18 8.52 -11.07
N PRO A 108 16.98 7.51 -11.46
CA PRO A 108 16.61 6.55 -12.51
C PRO A 108 15.28 5.80 -12.27
N ASN A 109 15.04 5.41 -11.01
CA ASN A 109 13.88 4.62 -10.60
C ASN A 109 13.31 5.13 -9.28
N ILE A 110 12.88 6.39 -9.24
CA ILE A 110 12.13 6.92 -8.10
C ILE A 110 10.80 7.50 -8.58
N ASP A 111 9.73 7.01 -7.97
CA ASP A 111 8.35 7.19 -8.36
C ASP A 111 7.45 7.30 -7.12
N PHE A 112 6.55 8.29 -7.10
CA PHE A 112 5.65 8.56 -5.97
C PHE A 112 4.19 8.61 -6.41
N CYS A 113 3.29 8.08 -5.58
CA CYS A 113 1.85 8.30 -5.75
C CYS A 113 1.43 9.69 -5.21
N GLN A 114 0.24 10.13 -5.61
CA GLN A 114 -0.38 11.40 -5.16
C GLN A 114 -0.29 11.63 -3.65
N SER A 115 -0.58 10.60 -2.85
CA SER A 115 -0.59 10.67 -1.39
C SER A 115 0.80 10.92 -0.80
N CYS A 116 1.83 10.23 -1.30
CA CYS A 116 3.22 10.43 -0.86
C CYS A 116 3.74 11.81 -1.26
N LYS A 117 3.52 12.21 -2.52
CA LYS A 117 3.89 13.54 -3.01
C LYS A 117 3.22 14.67 -2.21
N THR A 118 1.97 14.48 -1.79
CA THR A 118 1.22 15.49 -1.03
C THR A 118 1.61 15.52 0.45
N ALA A 119 1.88 14.36 1.06
CA ALA A 119 2.31 14.27 2.46
C ALA A 119 3.78 14.70 2.68
N ASN A 120 4.57 14.85 1.61
CA ASN A 120 6.03 14.98 1.62
C ASN A 120 6.76 13.92 2.49
N LYS A 121 6.07 12.80 2.76
CA LYS A 121 6.64 11.66 3.48
C LYS A 121 7.61 10.95 2.57
N THR A 122 8.72 10.49 3.16
CA THR A 122 9.70 9.59 2.51
C THR A 122 10.30 10.11 1.19
N MET A 123 10.28 11.42 0.95
CA MET A 123 10.95 12.08 -0.18
C MET A 123 12.45 12.34 0.06
N HIS A 124 13.02 11.78 1.13
CA HIS A 124 14.40 11.96 1.56
C HIS A 124 15.01 10.62 1.96
N ASP A 125 16.01 10.16 1.22
CA ASP A 125 16.87 9.03 1.58
C ASP A 125 18.30 9.29 1.05
N ALA A 126 19.18 8.29 1.09
CA ALA A 126 20.54 8.44 0.56
C ALA A 126 20.61 8.63 -0.97
N ASN A 127 19.53 8.30 -1.70
CA ASN A 127 19.47 8.24 -3.17
C ASN A 127 18.56 9.32 -3.79
N HIS A 128 17.79 10.06 -2.97
CA HIS A 128 16.84 11.08 -3.37
C HIS A 128 16.94 12.35 -2.52
N SER A 129 17.02 13.49 -3.19
CA SER A 129 16.88 14.81 -2.56
C SER A 129 15.53 15.42 -2.91
N ALA A 130 14.80 15.94 -1.93
CA ALA A 130 13.50 16.59 -2.14
C ALA A 130 13.54 17.81 -3.09
N ASN A 131 14.73 18.37 -3.37
CA ASN A 131 14.92 19.43 -4.36
C ASN A 131 14.96 18.91 -5.81
N HIS A 132 14.81 17.61 -6.04
CA HIS A 132 14.73 17.03 -7.38
C HIS A 132 13.34 17.33 -8.00
N PRO A 133 13.28 17.88 -9.24
CA PRO A 133 12.01 18.08 -9.93
C PRO A 133 11.27 16.75 -10.15
N LEU A 134 9.95 16.77 -9.99
CA LEU A 134 9.08 15.64 -10.30
C LEU A 134 8.33 15.88 -11.61
N LEU A 135 8.35 14.89 -12.49
CA LEU A 135 7.48 14.82 -13.65
C LEU A 135 6.10 14.31 -13.22
N TYR A 136 5.06 15.05 -13.55
CA TYR A 136 3.68 14.56 -13.48
C TYR A 136 3.40 13.60 -14.65
N ILE A 137 2.89 12.42 -14.36
CA ILE A 137 2.55 11.38 -15.35
C ILE A 137 1.10 10.97 -15.11
N GLN A 138 0.17 11.52 -15.91
CA GLN A 138 -1.25 11.17 -15.81
C GLN A 138 -1.52 9.75 -16.31
N ASP A 139 -0.89 9.31 -17.39
CA ASP A 139 -1.00 7.94 -17.91
C ASP A 139 0.37 7.46 -18.41
N SER A 140 0.91 6.38 -17.84
CA SER A 140 2.17 5.79 -18.35
C SER A 140 1.99 5.03 -19.66
N ASN A 141 0.76 4.68 -20.02
CA ASN A 141 0.43 3.93 -21.23
C ASN A 141 0.27 4.84 -22.46
N GLU A 142 0.23 6.16 -22.29
CA GLU A 142 0.24 7.13 -23.39
C GLU A 142 1.60 7.16 -24.10
N TYR A 143 2.69 7.11 -23.31
CA TYR A 143 4.07 7.08 -23.82
C TYR A 143 4.91 5.98 -23.16
N PRO A 144 4.56 4.68 -23.35
CA PRO A 144 5.13 3.57 -22.59
C PRO A 144 6.61 3.29 -22.90
N LYS A 145 7.15 3.88 -23.96
CA LYS A 145 8.58 3.82 -24.33
C LYS A 145 9.35 5.12 -24.06
N SER A 146 8.72 6.12 -23.44
CA SER A 146 9.39 7.38 -23.12
C SER A 146 10.46 7.16 -22.05
N ILE A 147 11.68 7.60 -22.33
CA ILE A 147 12.79 7.56 -21.36
C ILE A 147 12.47 8.36 -20.08
N TYR A 148 11.51 9.28 -20.13
CA TYR A 148 11.04 10.07 -19.00
C TYR A 148 9.93 9.38 -18.16
N VAL A 149 9.43 8.22 -18.61
CA VAL A 149 8.38 7.42 -17.94
C VAL A 149 8.94 6.09 -17.42
N LEU A 150 9.95 5.53 -18.10
CA LEU A 150 10.57 4.25 -17.80
C LEU A 150 11.51 4.28 -16.58
N ASN A 151 11.72 3.14 -15.95
CA ASN A 151 12.89 2.88 -15.10
C ASN A 151 14.16 3.01 -15.96
N ARG A 152 15.13 3.84 -15.51
CA ARG A 152 16.41 4.08 -16.22
C ARG A 152 17.62 3.44 -15.53
N SER A 153 17.45 2.61 -14.51
CA SER A 153 18.57 2.04 -13.74
C SER A 153 19.51 1.17 -14.59
N ASP A 154 18.97 0.53 -15.63
CA ASP A 154 19.74 -0.28 -16.58
C ASP A 154 20.50 0.56 -17.62
N LEU A 155 20.18 1.86 -17.75
CA LEU A 155 20.89 2.79 -18.62
C LEU A 155 22.20 3.23 -17.95
N ARG A 156 23.16 2.30 -17.87
CA ARG A 156 24.42 2.43 -17.17
C ARG A 156 25.58 2.60 -18.15
N HIS A 157 26.18 3.79 -18.15
CA HIS A 157 27.36 4.10 -18.98
C HIS A 157 28.63 3.72 -18.23
N LYS A 158 29.05 2.45 -18.38
CA LYS A 158 30.29 1.92 -17.76
C LYS A 158 31.49 2.80 -18.10
N ASP A 159 32.35 3.00 -17.09
CA ASP A 159 33.61 3.73 -17.16
C ASP A 159 33.50 5.20 -17.60
N ILE A 160 32.28 5.75 -17.64
CA ILE A 160 32.03 7.18 -17.88
C ILE A 160 31.73 7.88 -16.56
N GLN A 161 32.61 8.80 -16.21
CA GLN A 161 32.42 9.76 -15.13
C GLN A 161 31.73 11.04 -15.63
N CYS A 162 30.83 11.60 -14.82
CA CYS A 162 30.34 12.97 -15.02
C CYS A 162 31.41 14.00 -14.63
N ASN A 163 31.82 14.86 -15.56
CA ASN A 163 32.81 15.91 -15.29
C ASN A 163 32.33 16.98 -14.29
N GLY A 164 31.00 17.15 -14.11
CA GLY A 164 30.44 18.16 -13.21
C GLY A 164 30.29 17.71 -11.74
N CYS A 165 29.98 16.42 -11.49
CA CYS A 165 29.74 15.91 -10.13
C CYS A 165 30.55 14.66 -9.77
N MET A 166 31.49 14.24 -10.64
CA MET A 166 32.37 13.08 -10.46
C MET A 166 31.68 11.71 -10.29
N THR A 167 30.35 11.62 -10.43
CA THR A 167 29.65 10.32 -10.38
C THR A 167 30.13 9.40 -11.50
N ASN A 168 30.46 8.16 -11.16
CA ASN A 168 30.93 7.13 -12.08
C ASN A 168 30.38 5.77 -11.62
N PRO A 169 29.65 5.01 -12.46
CA PRO A 169 29.22 5.39 -13.81
C PRO A 169 28.07 6.40 -13.79
N ILE A 170 27.87 7.12 -14.89
CA ILE A 170 26.60 7.79 -15.16
C ILE A 170 25.50 6.72 -15.33
N ILE A 171 24.44 6.83 -14.53
CA ILE A 171 23.21 6.03 -14.64
C ILE A 171 22.08 6.98 -15.02
N GLY A 172 21.27 6.61 -16.01
CA GLY A 172 20.31 7.51 -16.68
C GLY A 172 20.92 8.16 -17.91
N ILE A 173 20.27 9.20 -18.42
CA ILE A 173 20.66 9.87 -19.68
C ILE A 173 22.03 10.54 -19.50
N ARG A 174 22.98 10.18 -20.37
CA ARG A 174 24.27 10.85 -20.50
C ARG A 174 24.19 11.93 -21.56
N TYR A 175 24.81 13.06 -21.29
CA TYR A 175 25.02 14.15 -22.26
C TYR A 175 26.51 14.22 -22.57
N GLN A 176 26.87 14.14 -23.86
CA GLN A 176 28.25 14.28 -24.32
C GLN A 176 28.39 15.58 -25.13
N CYS A 177 29.21 16.49 -24.64
CA CYS A 177 29.52 17.75 -25.30
C CYS A 177 30.52 17.53 -26.46
N SER A 178 30.49 18.38 -27.49
CA SER A 178 31.46 18.37 -28.58
C SER A 178 32.91 18.57 -28.12
N CYS A 179 33.13 19.21 -26.97
CA CYS A 179 34.44 19.37 -26.34
C CYS A 179 34.94 18.10 -25.58
N GLY A 180 34.15 17.01 -25.58
CA GLY A 180 34.49 15.74 -24.93
C GLY A 180 33.97 15.58 -23.51
N MET A 181 33.44 16.63 -22.87
CA MET A 181 32.86 16.54 -21.52
C MET A 181 31.60 15.66 -21.49
N ASN A 182 31.47 14.88 -20.41
CA ASN A 182 30.31 14.06 -20.09
C ASN A 182 29.57 14.63 -18.89
N LEU A 183 28.25 14.78 -19.01
CA LEU A 183 27.37 15.28 -17.96
C LEU A 183 26.25 14.26 -17.72
N CYS A 184 25.89 14.06 -16.46
CA CYS A 184 24.64 13.39 -16.10
C CYS A 184 23.46 14.39 -16.18
N GLU A 185 22.23 13.87 -16.23
CA GLU A 185 20.98 14.65 -16.26
C GLU A 185 20.96 15.86 -15.30
N LYS A 186 21.46 15.69 -14.08
CA LYS A 186 21.49 16.74 -13.05
C LYS A 186 22.47 17.86 -13.39
N CYS A 187 23.68 17.53 -13.83
CA CYS A 187 24.69 18.52 -14.20
C CYS A 187 24.35 19.25 -15.50
N GLU A 188 23.72 18.53 -16.44
CA GLU A 188 23.16 19.12 -17.65
C GLU A 188 22.05 20.12 -17.32
N PHE A 189 21.05 19.72 -16.52
CA PHE A 189 19.91 20.57 -16.17
C PHE A 189 20.31 21.85 -15.43
N ILE A 190 21.30 21.78 -14.54
CA ILE A 190 21.85 22.94 -13.82
C ILE A 190 22.70 23.82 -14.75
N GLY A 191 23.13 23.30 -15.91
CA GLY A 191 24.00 24.02 -16.83
C GLY A 191 25.44 24.15 -16.32
N LEU A 192 25.99 23.08 -15.72
CA LEU A 192 27.37 23.04 -15.19
C LEU A 192 28.44 22.87 -16.29
N HIS A 193 28.21 23.48 -17.45
CA HIS A 193 29.13 23.62 -18.57
C HIS A 193 28.66 24.77 -19.47
N ASP A 194 29.51 25.22 -20.39
CA ASP A 194 29.15 26.19 -21.41
C ASP A 194 27.93 25.71 -22.22
N GLN A 195 26.85 26.47 -22.13
CA GLN A 195 25.57 26.15 -22.77
C GLN A 195 25.53 26.49 -24.26
N THR A 196 26.55 27.18 -24.79
CA THR A 196 26.68 27.47 -26.24
C THR A 196 27.18 26.25 -27.02
N HIS A 197 27.89 25.33 -26.36
CA HIS A 197 28.36 24.11 -27.00
C HIS A 197 27.22 23.14 -27.31
N HIS A 198 27.27 22.55 -28.51
CA HIS A 198 26.40 21.46 -28.91
C HIS A 198 26.70 20.20 -28.08
N ARG A 199 25.63 19.53 -27.65
CA ARG A 199 25.69 18.31 -26.85
C ARG A 199 24.74 17.24 -27.38
N MET A 200 25.24 16.02 -27.43
CA MET A 200 24.48 14.85 -27.84
C MET A 200 23.86 14.18 -26.62
N LYS A 201 22.56 13.87 -26.72
CA LYS A 201 21.82 13.09 -25.72
C LYS A 201 22.00 11.61 -26.01
N ILE A 202 22.61 10.87 -25.09
CA ILE A 202 22.88 9.43 -25.21
C ILE A 202 21.91 8.67 -24.29
N THR A 203 21.09 7.81 -24.89
CA THR A 203 20.05 7.03 -24.18
C THR A 203 20.17 5.52 -24.41
N MET A 204 21.36 5.05 -24.80
CA MET A 204 21.72 3.64 -24.93
C MET A 204 22.93 3.36 -24.04
N PRO A 205 23.01 2.21 -23.34
CA PRO A 205 24.16 1.86 -22.51
C PRO A 205 25.43 1.65 -23.37
N ASN A 206 26.59 1.70 -22.70
CA ASN A 206 27.90 1.41 -23.30
C ASN A 206 28.24 -0.09 -23.21
#